data_AF-A0A260B7N4-F1
#
_entry.id   AF-A0A260B7N4-F1
#
_cell.length_a   1.000
_cell.length_b   1.000
_cell.length_c   1.000
_cell.angle_alpha   90.00
_cell.angle_beta   90.00
_cell.angle_gamma   90.00
#
_symmetry.space_group_name_H-M   'P 1'
#
loop_
_entity.id
_entity.type
_entity.pdbx_description
1 polymer ?
#
loop_
_entity_poly.entity_id
_entity_poly.type
_entity_poly.pdbx_seq_one_letter_code
_entity_poly.pdbx_strand_id
1 'polypeptide(L)'
;MKNVPTRIRVMYSPTNSHDDFDSRHRVRLGDASELMAAVPAMLGFHPHRSMVLIAVRDGGASVGPTMRHDLVLAGEHIDRRADSGTRATQEMLDVIGYLAGYCASENIPAVMAVFVDDRLDRTVRNPLLLDVEALAGELVATLGSFGVQLSAALAASEIADSATWWSVCGPQRYGLMSDPSASPLTVARVLDGYSVRRSRRELADTIAPGPERTVRAVAAEISRLGRESARSRTDQLTSVLSYVARAPYDSVLDPVDIARIAVAIRVVQVRDALLALTLGDDAGFVEEFWAMISRVLPKRERAIAATLLAFSAYVRGDGPMARIAIDAALEADENYSLARLLDRSLSAGAGPELVREVAESGFGCARACGVRLPGDPFGRR
;
A
#
# COMPACT_ATOMS: atom_id res chain seq x y z
N MET A 1 -57.04 16.40 31.57
CA MET A 1 -57.77 15.22 31.04
C MET A 1 -57.79 15.33 29.53
N LYS A 2 -57.27 14.44 28.68
CA LYS A 2 -56.77 13.06 28.79
C LYS A 2 -55.81 12.80 27.59
N ASN A 3 -54.78 12.02 27.87
CA ASN A 3 -54.07 11.01 27.08
C ASN A 3 -53.55 11.27 25.65
N VAL A 4 -52.21 11.15 25.58
CA VAL A 4 -51.36 10.67 24.49
C VAL A 4 -51.87 9.35 23.89
N PRO A 5 -51.62 9.10 22.59
CA PRO A 5 -50.85 7.90 22.26
C PRO A 5 -49.63 8.20 21.37
N THR A 6 -48.51 7.67 21.85
CA THR A 6 -47.20 7.54 21.25
C THR A 6 -47.31 6.74 19.96
N ARG A 7 -46.89 7.30 18.83
CA ARG A 7 -46.54 6.51 17.64
C ARG A 7 -45.13 6.88 17.20
N ILE A 8 -44.21 6.05 17.67
CA ILE A 8 -42.83 5.92 17.19
C ILE A 8 -42.93 5.52 15.71
N ARG A 9 -42.59 6.42 14.80
CA ARG A 9 -42.23 6.06 13.43
C ARG A 9 -40.78 5.62 13.48
N VAL A 10 -40.55 4.31 13.58
CA VAL A 10 -39.29 3.67 13.24
C VAL A 10 -39.09 3.88 11.75
N MET A 11 -38.31 4.89 11.39
CA MET A 11 -37.76 5.01 10.05
C MET A 11 -36.48 4.17 10.06
N TYR A 12 -36.44 3.17 9.18
CA TYR A 12 -35.30 2.30 8.95
C TYR A 12 -34.04 3.16 8.76
N SER A 13 -33.10 3.07 9.71
CA SER A 13 -31.70 3.37 9.43
C SER A 13 -31.21 2.33 8.42
N PRO A 14 -30.64 2.72 7.28
CA PRO A 14 -29.67 1.86 6.62
C PRO A 14 -28.45 1.82 7.55
N THR A 15 -28.42 0.81 8.42
CA THR A 15 -27.20 0.31 9.03
C THR A 15 -26.27 -0.14 7.92
N ASN A 16 -25.24 0.68 7.66
CA ASN A 16 -23.83 0.28 7.59
C ASN A 16 -23.04 1.55 7.23
N SER A 17 -23.08 2.51 8.15
CA SER A 17 -22.18 3.63 8.23
C SER A 17 -21.01 3.23 9.12
N HIS A 18 -19.78 3.43 8.63
CA HIS A 18 -18.53 3.40 9.39
C HIS A 18 -17.97 2.01 9.69
N ASP A 19 -17.11 1.54 8.80
CA ASP A 19 -15.75 1.21 9.25
C ASP A 19 -14.79 1.94 8.31
N ASP A 20 -14.55 3.19 8.71
CA ASP A 20 -13.49 4.05 8.22
C ASP A 20 -12.15 3.36 8.52
N PHE A 21 -11.14 3.51 7.67
CA PHE A 21 -9.77 3.15 8.03
C PHE A 21 -9.30 3.92 9.30
N ASP A 22 -10.10 4.91 9.73
CA ASP A 22 -10.02 5.72 10.94
C ASP A 22 -10.60 5.07 12.22
N SER A 23 -11.25 3.89 12.18
CA SER A 23 -12.10 3.43 13.30
C SER A 23 -11.43 2.65 14.44
N ARG A 24 -10.19 2.14 14.30
CA ARG A 24 -9.55 1.44 15.43
C ARG A 24 -8.67 2.34 16.30
N HIS A 25 -7.94 3.27 15.70
CA HIS A 25 -7.01 4.16 16.42
C HIS A 25 -6.91 5.54 15.75
N ARG A 26 -7.78 6.48 16.14
CA ARG A 26 -7.60 7.90 15.74
C ARG A 26 -6.34 8.46 16.40
N VAL A 27 -5.32 8.71 15.59
CA VAL A 27 -4.05 9.28 16.03
C VAL A 27 -4.04 10.77 15.76
N ARG A 28 -3.77 11.58 16.79
CA ARG A 28 -3.58 13.02 16.65
C ARG A 28 -2.10 13.32 16.52
N LEU A 29 -1.72 14.03 15.46
CA LEU A 29 -0.39 14.60 15.26
C LEU A 29 -0.48 16.10 15.53
N GLY A 30 0.24 16.60 16.51
CA GLY A 30 0.15 17.94 17.06
C GLY A 30 1.15 18.95 16.49
N ASP A 31 2.29 18.49 15.96
CA ASP A 31 3.34 19.36 15.43
C ASP A 31 4.16 18.71 14.28
N ALA A 32 5.11 19.48 13.74
CA ALA A 32 5.98 19.04 12.65
C ALA A 32 6.91 17.89 13.05
N SER A 33 7.31 17.80 14.33
CA SER A 33 8.15 16.72 14.83
C SER A 33 7.38 15.39 14.81
N GLU A 34 6.16 15.39 15.36
CA GLU A 34 5.28 14.22 15.37
C GLU A 34 4.90 13.79 13.95
N LEU A 35 4.66 14.75 13.04
CA LEU A 35 4.41 14.46 11.63
C LEU A 35 5.60 13.76 10.97
N MET A 36 6.81 14.30 11.12
CA MET A 36 8.03 13.70 10.55
C MET A 36 8.27 12.29 11.11
N ALA A 37 8.11 12.12 12.42
CA ALA A 37 8.25 10.83 13.10
C ALA A 37 7.19 9.80 12.66
N ALA A 38 6.02 10.24 12.19
CA ALA A 38 4.95 9.37 11.70
C ALA A 38 5.13 8.91 10.24
N VAL A 39 6.00 9.57 9.45
CA VAL A 39 6.20 9.24 8.02
C VAL A 39 6.56 7.76 7.78
N PRO A 40 7.49 7.14 8.52
CA PRO A 40 7.83 5.73 8.32
C PRO A 40 6.63 4.82 8.58
N ALA A 41 5.82 5.15 9.58
CA ALA A 41 4.59 4.42 9.84
C ALA A 41 3.63 4.57 8.67
N MET A 42 3.37 5.78 8.16
CA MET A 42 2.50 6.00 6.99
C MET A 42 2.94 5.19 5.76
N LEU A 43 4.26 5.12 5.52
CA LEU A 43 4.87 4.42 4.38
C LEU A 43 5.14 2.93 4.61
N GLY A 44 4.98 2.42 5.83
CA GLY A 44 5.37 1.05 6.20
C GLY A 44 6.88 0.76 6.21
N PHE A 45 7.72 1.74 5.84
CA PHE A 45 9.17 1.65 5.87
C PHE A 45 9.83 3.02 6.07
N HIS A 46 11.07 3.05 6.54
CA HIS A 46 11.85 4.30 6.62
C HIS A 46 12.24 4.79 5.22
N PRO A 47 11.82 6.01 4.81
CA PRO A 47 12.17 6.56 3.51
C PRO A 47 13.66 6.97 3.49
N HIS A 48 14.32 6.71 2.36
CA HIS A 48 15.66 7.18 2.06
C HIS A 48 15.62 7.90 0.72
N ARG A 49 16.29 9.07 0.61
CA ARG A 49 16.31 9.92 -0.60
C ARG A 49 14.93 10.03 -1.24
N SER A 50 13.98 10.62 -0.52
CA SER A 50 12.57 10.59 -0.84
C SER A 50 11.93 11.96 -0.76
N MET A 51 11.01 12.24 -1.68
CA MET A 51 9.99 13.28 -1.55
C MET A 51 8.69 12.60 -1.14
N VAL A 52 8.07 13.05 -0.05
CA VAL A 52 6.81 12.52 0.46
C VAL A 52 5.80 13.66 0.49
N LEU A 53 4.65 13.48 -0.16
CA LEU A 53 3.51 14.37 -0.07
C LEU A 53 2.43 13.73 0.78
N ILE A 54 2.00 14.43 1.83
CA ILE A 54 0.98 13.99 2.76
C ILE A 54 -0.25 14.84 2.51
N ALA A 55 -1.32 14.24 1.98
CA ALA A 55 -2.57 14.95 1.80
C ALA A 55 -3.17 15.32 3.16
N VAL A 56 -3.77 16.51 3.21
CA VAL A 56 -4.41 17.04 4.41
C VAL A 56 -5.87 17.31 4.07
N ARG A 57 -6.78 16.71 4.84
CA ARG A 57 -8.22 16.83 4.68
C ARG A 57 -8.82 17.62 5.84
N ASP A 58 -10.09 17.99 5.70
CA ASP A 58 -10.89 18.67 6.73
C ASP A 58 -10.22 19.94 7.31
N GLY A 59 -9.57 20.73 6.46
CA GLY A 59 -8.92 21.98 6.86
C GLY A 59 -7.72 21.79 7.80
N GLY A 60 -7.08 20.62 7.83
CA GLY A 60 -5.96 20.33 8.72
C GLY A 60 -6.23 19.26 9.76
N ALA A 61 -7.47 18.76 9.86
CA ALA A 61 -7.88 17.90 10.97
C ALA A 61 -7.66 16.40 10.72
N SER A 62 -7.43 15.99 9.47
CA SER A 62 -7.22 14.59 9.11
C SER A 62 -6.14 14.45 8.03
N VAL A 63 -5.41 13.33 8.07
CA VAL A 63 -4.41 12.97 7.07
C VAL A 63 -5.10 12.12 6.00
N GLY A 64 -4.95 12.52 4.73
CA GLY A 64 -5.41 11.78 3.58
C GLY A 64 -4.31 10.86 3.01
N PRO A 65 -4.36 10.53 1.71
CA PRO A 65 -3.34 9.72 1.05
C PRO A 65 -1.92 10.27 1.22
N THR A 66 -0.96 9.38 1.48
CA THR A 66 0.47 9.70 1.52
C THR A 66 1.15 9.14 0.28
N MET A 67 1.78 10.01 -0.50
CA MET A 67 2.46 9.68 -1.76
C MET A 67 3.96 9.84 -1.57
N ARG A 68 4.76 8.89 -2.07
CA ARG A 68 6.22 8.94 -1.99
C ARG A 68 6.83 8.76 -3.36
N HIS A 69 7.83 9.57 -3.68
CA HIS A 69 8.68 9.44 -4.85
C HIS A 69 10.17 9.45 -4.45
N ASP A 70 11.03 8.83 -5.25
CA ASP A 70 12.48 8.98 -5.11
C ASP A 70 12.88 10.44 -5.35
N LEU A 71 13.75 10.98 -4.51
CA LEU A 71 14.22 12.36 -4.61
C LEU A 71 15.45 12.40 -5.52
N VAL A 72 15.28 12.99 -6.70
CA VAL A 72 16.35 13.16 -7.67
C VAL A 72 16.82 14.61 -7.67
N LEU A 73 18.00 14.85 -7.09
CA LEU A 73 18.62 16.17 -6.99
C LEU A 73 19.75 16.31 -8.01
N ALA A 74 19.86 17.47 -8.66
CA ALA A 74 20.88 17.75 -9.66
C ALA A 74 22.30 17.89 -9.05
N GLY A 75 22.37 18.39 -7.83
CA GLY A 75 23.61 18.71 -7.13
C GLY A 75 24.46 19.71 -7.89
N GLU A 76 25.70 19.33 -8.18
CA GLU A 76 26.63 20.12 -8.98
C GLU A 76 26.38 20.02 -10.49
N HIS A 77 25.64 19.01 -10.94
CA HIS A 77 25.38 18.70 -12.35
C HIS A 77 24.21 19.50 -12.93
N ILE A 78 24.15 20.79 -12.61
CA ILE A 78 23.12 21.67 -13.18
C ILE A 78 23.44 21.86 -14.66
N ASP A 79 22.59 21.32 -15.53
CA ASP A 79 22.69 21.57 -16.95
C ASP A 79 22.19 22.99 -17.23
N ARG A 80 23.07 23.99 -17.09
CA ARG A 80 22.79 25.42 -17.30
C ARG A 80 22.35 25.78 -18.73
N ARG A 81 22.12 24.78 -19.59
CA ARG A 81 21.59 24.90 -20.96
C ARG A 81 20.08 24.85 -21.02
N ALA A 82 19.40 24.39 -19.96
CA ALA A 82 17.95 24.53 -19.87
C ALA A 82 17.63 25.98 -19.47
N ASP A 83 16.96 26.71 -20.37
CA ASP A 83 16.46 28.08 -20.20
C ASP A 83 15.41 28.21 -19.06
N SER A 84 15.24 27.17 -18.21
CA SER A 84 14.12 27.03 -17.28
C SER A 84 14.29 27.78 -15.95
N GLY A 85 15.45 28.37 -15.65
CA GLY A 85 15.68 29.16 -14.43
C GLY A 85 15.55 28.39 -13.10
N THR A 86 15.13 27.12 -13.13
CA THR A 86 14.92 26.24 -11.98
C THR A 86 16.07 25.25 -11.84
N ARG A 87 16.34 24.83 -10.59
CA ARG A 87 17.34 23.79 -10.28
C ARG A 87 16.71 22.38 -10.23
N ALA A 88 15.39 22.29 -10.30
CA ALA A 88 14.67 21.03 -10.35
C ALA A 88 15.05 20.25 -11.62
N THR A 89 15.23 18.93 -11.49
CA THR A 89 15.43 18.05 -12.64
C THR A 89 14.12 17.89 -13.41
N GLN A 90 14.19 17.64 -14.73
CA GLN A 90 12.98 17.43 -15.54
C GLN A 90 12.14 16.26 -15.00
N GLU A 91 12.79 15.18 -14.56
CA GLU A 91 12.13 14.05 -13.93
C GLU A 91 11.28 14.48 -12.72
N MET A 92 11.84 15.31 -11.83
CA MET A 92 11.08 15.79 -10.69
C MET A 92 9.95 16.77 -11.07
N LEU A 93 10.13 17.57 -12.12
CA LEU A 93 9.07 18.45 -12.63
C LEU A 93 7.89 17.63 -13.16
N ASP A 94 8.15 16.57 -13.92
CA ASP A 94 7.12 15.67 -14.44
C ASP A 94 6.36 14.98 -13.29
N VAL A 95 7.08 14.54 -12.26
CA VAL A 95 6.51 13.95 -11.04
C VAL A 95 5.63 14.96 -10.29
N ILE A 96 6.09 16.20 -10.11
CA ILE A 96 5.32 17.26 -9.46
C ILE A 96 4.03 17.53 -10.23
N GLY A 97 4.11 17.63 -11.56
CA GLY A 97 2.94 17.81 -12.42
C GLY A 97 1.92 16.67 -12.28
N TYR A 98 2.40 15.41 -12.31
CA TYR A 98 1.55 14.24 -12.10
C TYR A 98 0.86 14.25 -10.73
N LEU A 99 1.62 14.49 -9.65
CA LEU A 99 1.09 14.49 -8.28
C LEU A 99 0.11 15.65 -8.05
N ALA A 100 0.35 16.82 -8.64
CA ALA A 100 -0.57 17.95 -8.57
C ALA A 100 -1.89 17.65 -9.28
N GLY A 101 -1.84 17.04 -10.47
CA GLY A 101 -3.03 16.58 -11.19
C GLY A 101 -3.83 15.54 -10.40
N TYR A 102 -3.13 14.59 -9.76
CA TYR A 102 -3.76 13.61 -8.86
C TYR A 102 -4.45 14.28 -7.66
N CYS A 103 -3.79 15.23 -7.02
CA CYS A 103 -4.39 15.96 -5.89
C CYS A 103 -5.69 16.68 -6.31
N ALA A 104 -5.70 17.28 -7.51
CA ALA A 104 -6.89 17.93 -8.05
C ALA A 104 -8.02 16.93 -8.34
N SER A 105 -7.72 15.78 -8.96
CA SER A 105 -8.74 14.78 -9.28
C SER A 105 -9.39 14.18 -8.04
N GLU A 106 -8.60 14.03 -6.97
CA GLU A 106 -9.05 13.51 -5.67
C GLU A 106 -9.64 14.58 -4.74
N ASN A 107 -9.84 15.81 -5.23
CA ASN A 107 -10.32 16.96 -4.44
C ASN A 107 -9.51 17.19 -3.16
N ILE A 108 -8.20 16.96 -3.21
CA ILE A 108 -7.29 17.19 -2.09
C ILE A 108 -7.02 18.70 -2.00
N PRO A 109 -7.47 19.39 -0.94
CA PRO A 109 -7.37 20.85 -0.87
C PRO A 109 -5.96 21.32 -0.47
N ALA A 110 -5.22 20.48 0.24
CA ALA A 110 -3.90 20.82 0.75
C ALA A 110 -3.00 19.60 0.92
N VAL A 111 -1.69 19.81 0.82
CA VAL A 111 -0.65 18.81 1.08
C VAL A 111 0.47 19.39 1.93
N MET A 112 1.19 18.53 2.64
CA MET A 112 2.48 18.84 3.25
C MET A 112 3.58 18.03 2.53
N ALA A 113 4.71 18.66 2.24
CA ALA A 113 5.86 18.00 1.63
C ALA A 113 6.94 17.70 2.69
N VAL A 114 7.52 16.50 2.62
CA VAL A 114 8.65 16.06 3.43
C VAL A 114 9.76 15.57 2.50
N PHE A 115 10.95 16.16 2.63
CA PHE A 115 12.15 15.78 1.91
C PHE A 115 13.13 15.07 2.85
N VAL A 116 13.53 13.85 2.52
CA VAL A 116 14.48 13.06 3.30
C VAL A 116 15.64 12.67 2.43
N ASP A 117 16.85 13.10 2.74
CA ASP A 117 18.05 12.73 1.99
C ASP A 117 19.30 12.85 2.87
N ASP A 118 20.04 11.75 2.98
CA ASP A 118 21.23 11.60 3.84
C ASP A 118 22.37 12.57 3.49
N ARG A 119 22.29 13.24 2.34
CA ARG A 119 23.25 14.24 1.88
C ARG A 119 22.83 15.68 2.22
N LEU A 120 21.64 15.88 2.80
CA LEU A 120 21.19 17.19 3.25
C LEU A 120 21.81 17.53 4.60
N ASP A 121 22.24 18.78 4.74
CA ASP A 121 22.70 19.34 6.00
C ASP A 121 22.16 20.77 6.11
N ARG A 122 21.42 21.06 7.17
CA ARG A 122 20.85 22.39 7.43
C ARG A 122 21.93 23.45 7.68
N THR A 123 23.06 23.05 8.24
CA THR A 123 24.13 23.96 8.69
C THR A 123 25.06 24.37 7.55
N VAL A 124 25.10 23.58 6.48
CA VAL A 124 25.96 23.81 5.32
C VAL A 124 25.12 24.14 4.12
N ARG A 125 25.30 25.34 3.56
CA ARG A 125 24.66 25.70 2.29
C ARG A 125 25.32 24.92 1.15
N ASN A 126 24.72 23.79 0.78
CA ASN A 126 25.19 22.95 -0.30
C ASN A 126 24.24 23.03 -1.52
N PRO A 127 24.69 22.62 -2.73
CA PRO A 127 23.85 22.63 -3.93
C PRO A 127 22.55 21.82 -3.79
N LEU A 128 22.56 20.75 -2.99
CA LEU A 128 21.41 19.87 -2.77
C LEU A 128 20.29 20.57 -1.99
N LEU A 129 20.65 21.42 -1.01
CA LEU A 129 19.68 22.23 -0.28
C LEU A 129 18.99 23.24 -1.22
N LEU A 130 19.75 23.83 -2.15
CA LEU A 130 19.20 24.73 -3.17
C LEU A 130 18.27 24.01 -4.15
N ASP A 131 18.56 22.75 -4.47
CA ASP A 131 17.68 21.93 -5.30
C ASP A 131 16.37 21.63 -4.57
N VAL A 132 16.42 21.31 -3.27
CA VAL A 132 15.22 21.09 -2.45
C VAL A 132 14.40 22.37 -2.30
N GLU A 133 15.04 23.52 -2.11
CA GLU A 133 14.38 24.83 -2.11
C GLU A 133 13.69 25.12 -3.45
N ALA A 134 14.35 24.82 -4.58
CA ALA A 134 13.76 24.96 -5.91
C ALA A 134 12.56 24.02 -6.10
N LEU A 135 12.68 22.75 -5.71
CA LEU A 135 11.58 21.78 -5.76
C LEU A 135 10.38 22.20 -4.92
N ALA A 136 10.62 22.77 -3.72
CA ALA A 136 9.55 23.32 -2.92
C ALA A 136 8.85 24.50 -3.62
N GLY A 137 9.61 25.37 -4.31
CA GLY A 137 9.06 26.44 -5.15
C GLY A 137 8.19 25.91 -6.30
N GLU A 138 8.66 24.89 -7.01
CA GLU A 138 7.92 24.23 -8.09
C GLU A 138 6.65 23.54 -7.60
N LEU A 139 6.69 22.91 -6.42
CA LEU A 139 5.51 22.37 -5.75
C LEU A 139 4.49 23.47 -5.46
N VAL A 140 4.92 24.60 -4.87
CA VAL A 140 4.03 25.75 -4.60
C VAL A 140 3.37 26.24 -5.89
N ALA A 141 4.15 26.46 -6.95
CA ALA A 141 3.66 26.99 -8.22
C ALA A 141 2.69 26.00 -8.90
N THR A 142 3.11 24.74 -9.04
CA THR A 142 2.35 23.71 -9.74
C THR A 142 1.09 23.34 -8.97
N LEU A 143 1.18 22.99 -7.68
CA LEU A 143 0.00 22.69 -6.86
C LEU A 143 -0.98 23.87 -6.84
N GLY A 144 -0.46 25.10 -6.71
CA GLY A 144 -1.28 26.31 -6.74
C GLY A 144 -2.06 26.48 -8.05
N SER A 145 -1.46 26.13 -9.19
CA SER A 145 -2.16 26.15 -10.49
C SER A 145 -3.35 25.17 -10.57
N PHE A 146 -3.33 24.11 -9.76
CA PHE A 146 -4.40 23.13 -9.61
C PHE A 146 -5.35 23.45 -8.44
N GLY A 147 -5.17 24.57 -7.74
CA GLY A 147 -5.97 24.96 -6.58
C GLY A 147 -5.64 24.18 -5.30
N VAL A 148 -4.48 23.52 -5.25
CA VAL A 148 -4.02 22.73 -4.09
C VAL A 148 -2.99 23.55 -3.31
N GLN A 149 -3.17 23.64 -1.99
CA GLN A 149 -2.26 24.41 -1.13
C GLN A 149 -1.10 23.55 -0.61
N LEU A 150 0.14 23.98 -0.81
CA LEU A 150 1.28 23.46 -0.05
C LEU A 150 1.34 24.12 1.33
N SER A 151 0.92 23.41 2.37
CA SER A 151 0.80 23.95 3.73
C SER A 151 2.13 24.00 4.50
N ALA A 152 3.02 23.06 4.20
CA ALA A 152 4.36 23.00 4.76
C ALA A 152 5.30 22.26 3.81
N ALA A 153 6.57 22.65 3.80
CA ALA A 153 7.65 21.86 3.22
C ALA A 153 8.73 21.69 4.30
N LEU A 154 8.98 20.44 4.69
CA LEU A 154 9.92 20.07 5.74
C LEU A 154 11.05 19.24 5.14
N ALA A 155 12.23 19.32 5.72
CA ALA A 155 13.37 18.51 5.34
C ALA A 155 14.09 17.93 6.56
N ALA A 156 14.72 16.77 6.36
CA ALA A 156 15.63 16.14 7.31
C ALA A 156 16.68 15.31 6.55
N SER A 157 17.85 15.10 7.16
CA SER A 157 18.85 14.15 6.63
C SER A 157 18.40 12.69 6.81
N GLU A 158 17.72 12.43 7.92
CA GLU A 158 17.15 11.14 8.26
C GLU A 158 15.91 11.30 9.15
N ILE A 159 15.11 10.24 9.26
CA ILE A 159 13.99 10.15 10.19
C ILE A 159 14.41 9.19 11.31
N ALA A 160 14.90 9.76 12.40
CA ALA A 160 15.40 9.05 13.57
C ALA A 160 15.16 9.87 14.85
N ASP A 161 15.22 9.20 16.01
CA ASP A 161 15.14 9.87 17.31
C ASP A 161 16.19 10.98 17.43
N SER A 162 15.74 12.17 17.82
CA SER A 162 16.58 13.36 17.97
C SER A 162 17.28 13.83 16.68
N ALA A 163 16.87 13.34 15.51
CA ALA A 163 17.32 13.89 14.23
C ALA A 163 16.82 15.33 14.04
N THR A 164 17.57 16.16 13.32
CA THR A 164 17.17 17.55 13.08
C THR A 164 16.23 17.64 11.87
N TRP A 165 15.09 18.31 12.04
CA TRP A 165 14.21 18.71 10.94
C TRP A 165 14.19 20.24 10.78
N TRP A 166 13.84 20.72 9.60
CA TRP A 166 13.66 22.15 9.33
C TRP A 166 12.63 22.44 8.24
N SER A 167 12.10 23.66 8.22
CA SER A 167 11.26 24.18 7.14
C SER A 167 12.12 24.54 5.93
N VAL A 168 11.72 24.09 4.75
CA VAL A 168 12.36 24.45 3.46
C VAL A 168 11.84 25.80 2.96
N CYS A 169 10.54 26.06 3.13
CA CYS A 169 9.91 27.31 2.69
C CYS A 169 9.10 27.96 3.82
N GLY A 170 8.87 29.27 3.70
CA GLY A 170 8.12 30.05 4.69
C GLY A 170 8.96 30.42 5.92
N PRO A 171 8.31 30.60 7.10
CA PRO A 171 9.01 30.97 8.32
C PRO A 171 10.05 29.92 8.72
N GLN A 172 11.27 30.37 8.99
CA GLN A 172 12.38 29.51 9.40
C GLN A 172 12.08 28.84 10.75
N ARG A 173 11.76 27.55 10.69
CA ARG A 173 11.51 26.66 11.84
C ARG A 173 12.42 25.45 11.75
N TYR A 174 12.86 24.97 12.90
CA TYR A 174 13.64 23.75 13.01
C TYR A 174 13.49 23.18 14.41
N GLY A 175 13.79 21.90 14.57
CA GLY A 175 13.70 21.23 15.85
C GLY A 175 14.32 19.84 15.81
N LEU A 176 14.27 19.18 16.97
CA LEU A 176 14.59 17.76 17.08
C LEU A 176 13.32 16.96 16.82
N MET A 177 13.49 15.81 16.18
CA MET A 177 12.44 14.87 15.87
C MET A 177 12.20 13.92 17.05
N SER A 178 10.94 13.64 17.33
CA SER A 178 10.53 12.59 18.26
C SER A 178 10.90 11.21 17.73
N ASP A 179 11.10 10.23 18.61
CA ASP A 179 11.41 8.86 18.22
C ASP A 179 10.31 8.28 17.28
N PRO A 180 10.65 7.97 16.00
CA PRO A 180 9.71 7.38 15.06
C PRO A 180 9.16 6.02 15.52
N SER A 181 9.92 5.25 16.29
CA SER A 181 9.48 3.95 16.80
C SER A 181 8.42 4.06 17.89
N ALA A 182 8.42 5.18 18.62
CA ALA A 182 7.44 5.54 19.64
C ALA A 182 6.29 6.43 19.11
N SER A 183 6.29 6.76 17.82
CA SER A 183 5.22 7.55 17.21
C SER A 183 3.87 6.87 17.43
N PRO A 184 2.82 7.61 17.84
CA PRO A 184 1.48 7.04 18.03
C PRO A 184 0.95 6.27 16.80
N LEU A 185 1.32 6.69 15.59
CA LEU A 185 0.95 5.97 14.37
C LEU A 185 1.72 4.65 14.20
N THR A 186 3.00 4.61 14.59
CA THR A 186 3.79 3.36 14.62
C THR A 186 3.17 2.37 15.60
N VAL A 187 2.82 2.83 16.81
CA VAL A 187 2.19 2.00 17.84
C VAL A 187 0.86 1.44 17.35
N ALA A 188 0.00 2.29 16.76
CA ALA A 188 -1.27 1.85 16.16
C ALA A 188 -1.06 0.77 15.08
N ARG A 189 -0.09 0.97 14.18
CA ARG A 189 0.23 -0.02 13.15
C ARG A 189 0.70 -1.36 13.70
N VAL A 190 1.51 -1.35 14.77
CA VAL A 190 1.94 -2.58 15.45
C VAL A 190 0.77 -3.31 16.10
N LEU A 191 -0.17 -2.58 16.70
CA LEU A 191 -1.40 -3.17 17.26
C LEU A 191 -2.28 -3.81 16.17
N ASP A 192 -2.30 -3.24 14.97
CA ASP A 192 -2.99 -3.83 13.80
C ASP A 192 -2.19 -4.94 13.08
N GLY A 193 -1.03 -5.32 13.61
CA GLY A 193 -0.19 -6.42 13.10
C GLY A 193 0.81 -6.02 12.02
N TYR A 194 0.97 -4.73 11.73
CA TYR A 194 1.97 -4.21 10.80
C TYR A 194 3.24 -3.81 11.53
N SER A 195 4.40 -4.10 10.94
CA SER A 195 5.67 -3.57 11.44
C SER A 195 6.33 -2.65 10.41
N VAL A 196 6.83 -1.50 10.86
CA VAL A 196 7.61 -0.59 10.01
C VAL A 196 8.95 -1.25 9.69
N ARG A 197 9.28 -1.36 8.40
CA ARG A 197 10.55 -1.95 7.94
C ARG A 197 11.65 -0.91 7.81
N ARG A 198 12.92 -1.32 7.86
CA ARG A 198 14.08 -0.42 7.76
C ARG A 198 14.20 0.21 6.38
N SER A 199 13.69 -0.46 5.35
CA SER A 199 13.70 0.07 3.99
C SER A 199 12.64 -0.59 3.12
N ARG A 200 12.30 0.06 2.00
CA ARG A 200 11.48 -0.55 0.94
C ARG A 200 12.11 -1.85 0.42
N ARG A 201 13.44 -1.92 0.36
CA ARG A 201 14.16 -3.12 -0.08
C ARG A 201 13.92 -4.29 0.87
N GLU A 202 14.01 -4.08 2.18
CA GLU A 202 13.72 -5.13 3.15
C GLU A 202 12.27 -5.63 3.03
N LEU A 203 11.32 -4.72 2.78
CA LEU A 203 9.94 -5.09 2.49
C LEU A 203 9.84 -5.93 1.22
N ALA A 204 10.55 -5.57 0.14
CA ALA A 204 10.60 -6.36 -1.10
C ALA A 204 11.25 -7.74 -0.90
N ASP A 205 12.31 -7.82 -0.09
CA ASP A 205 13.02 -9.06 0.21
C ASP A 205 12.12 -10.10 0.90
N THR A 206 11.03 -9.68 1.57
CA THR A 206 10.02 -10.59 2.16
C THR A 206 9.33 -11.46 1.11
N ILE A 207 9.19 -10.98 -0.13
CA ILE A 207 8.53 -11.71 -1.23
C ILE A 207 9.45 -12.00 -2.42
N ALA A 208 10.73 -11.62 -2.32
CA ALA A 208 11.74 -11.93 -3.33
C ALA A 208 11.79 -13.44 -3.65
N PRO A 209 12.10 -13.83 -4.90
CA PRO A 209 12.18 -15.24 -5.29
C PRO A 209 13.06 -16.04 -4.32
N GLY A 210 12.52 -17.17 -3.85
CA GLY A 210 13.23 -18.09 -2.99
C GLY A 210 14.28 -18.92 -3.75
N PRO A 211 14.91 -19.90 -3.08
CA PRO A 211 15.94 -20.73 -3.70
C PRO A 211 15.45 -21.42 -4.98
N GLU A 212 16.20 -21.28 -6.08
CA GLU A 212 15.81 -21.85 -7.38
C GLU A 212 15.55 -23.37 -7.33
N ARG A 213 16.25 -24.10 -6.46
CA ARG A 213 16.04 -25.55 -6.27
C ARG A 213 14.59 -25.87 -5.88
N THR A 214 13.99 -25.05 -5.03
CA THR A 214 12.62 -25.23 -4.55
C THR A 214 11.64 -24.90 -5.67
N VAL A 215 11.86 -23.78 -6.36
CA VAL A 215 11.04 -23.37 -7.52
C VAL A 215 11.05 -24.44 -8.62
N ARG A 216 12.22 -25.04 -8.91
CA ARG A 216 12.34 -26.14 -9.88
C ARG A 216 11.59 -27.41 -9.43
N ALA A 217 11.67 -27.77 -8.15
CA ALA A 217 10.94 -28.92 -7.62
C ALA A 217 9.42 -28.72 -7.75
N VAL A 218 8.92 -27.54 -7.38
CA VAL A 218 7.51 -27.16 -7.55
C VAL A 218 7.08 -27.20 -9.02
N ALA A 219 7.90 -26.67 -9.93
CA ALA A 219 7.61 -26.69 -11.37
C ALA A 219 7.52 -28.12 -11.95
N ALA A 220 8.35 -29.04 -11.46
CA ALA A 220 8.28 -30.46 -11.84
C ALA A 220 6.96 -31.10 -11.37
N GLU A 221 6.53 -30.82 -10.14
CA GLU A 221 5.26 -31.31 -9.59
C GLU A 221 4.04 -30.71 -10.30
N ILE A 222 4.08 -29.42 -10.66
CA ILE A 222 3.04 -28.79 -11.49
C ILE A 222 2.90 -29.52 -12.84
N SER A 223 4.03 -29.87 -13.47
CA SER A 223 4.07 -30.59 -14.75
C SER A 223 3.57 -32.04 -14.62
N ARG A 224 3.70 -32.65 -13.43
CA ARG A 224 3.13 -33.96 -13.12
C ARG A 224 1.62 -33.90 -12.95
N LEU A 225 1.13 -32.96 -12.15
CA LEU A 225 -0.31 -32.76 -11.91
C LEU A 225 -1.07 -32.39 -13.19
N GLY A 226 -0.45 -31.64 -14.11
CA GLY A 226 -1.05 -31.30 -15.40
C GLY A 226 -1.34 -32.52 -16.31
N ARG A 227 -0.74 -33.68 -16.02
CA ARG A 227 -0.97 -34.95 -16.73
C ARG A 227 -2.03 -35.84 -16.06
N GLU A 228 -2.47 -35.49 -14.87
CA GLU A 228 -3.52 -36.21 -14.13
C GLU A 228 -4.92 -35.71 -14.54
N SER A 229 -5.96 -36.50 -14.29
CA SER A 229 -7.35 -36.12 -14.58
C SER A 229 -7.73 -34.81 -13.88
N ALA A 230 -8.47 -33.94 -14.59
CA ALA A 230 -8.91 -32.66 -14.06
C ALA A 230 -9.73 -32.83 -12.78
N ARG A 231 -9.26 -32.23 -11.68
CA ARG A 231 -10.02 -32.16 -10.42
C ARG A 231 -11.21 -31.22 -10.58
N SER A 232 -12.26 -31.46 -9.79
CA SER A 232 -13.40 -30.54 -9.75
C SER A 232 -12.96 -29.18 -9.18
N ARG A 233 -13.66 -28.11 -9.56
CA ARG A 233 -13.42 -26.76 -9.00
C ARG A 233 -13.64 -26.73 -7.48
N THR A 234 -14.57 -27.54 -6.98
CA THR A 234 -14.84 -27.72 -5.55
C THR A 234 -13.62 -28.28 -4.83
N ASP A 235 -13.00 -29.34 -5.35
CA ASP A 235 -11.82 -29.95 -4.76
C ASP A 235 -10.61 -29.02 -4.81
N GLN A 236 -10.44 -28.29 -5.91
CA GLN A 236 -9.38 -27.30 -6.07
C GLN A 236 -9.49 -26.19 -5.04
N LEU A 237 -10.66 -25.55 -4.92
CA LEU A 237 -10.87 -24.48 -3.95
C LEU A 237 -10.75 -25.00 -2.51
N THR A 238 -11.39 -26.12 -2.18
CA THR A 238 -11.31 -26.72 -0.83
C THR A 238 -9.87 -27.07 -0.47
N SER A 239 -9.08 -27.59 -1.42
CA SER A 239 -7.67 -27.87 -1.18
C SER A 239 -6.88 -26.60 -0.85
N VAL A 240 -7.05 -25.51 -1.59
CA VAL A 240 -6.37 -24.24 -1.28
C VAL A 240 -6.77 -23.72 0.10
N LEU A 241 -8.07 -23.71 0.40
CA LEU A 241 -8.59 -23.28 1.71
C LEU A 241 -7.99 -24.10 2.85
N SER A 242 -7.84 -25.41 2.66
CA SER A 242 -7.23 -26.30 3.67
C SER A 242 -5.76 -25.97 3.94
N TYR A 243 -5.02 -25.39 2.99
CA TYR A 243 -3.65 -24.94 3.23
C TYR A 243 -3.61 -23.56 3.87
N VAL A 244 -4.47 -22.64 3.43
CA VAL A 244 -4.60 -21.32 4.06
C VAL A 244 -4.94 -21.47 5.55
N ALA A 245 -5.83 -22.40 5.90
CA ALA A 245 -6.22 -22.63 7.29
C ALA A 245 -5.13 -23.28 8.19
N ARG A 246 -3.95 -23.64 7.67
CA ARG A 246 -2.86 -24.26 8.47
C ARG A 246 -1.99 -23.26 9.25
N ALA A 247 -2.42 -22.01 9.39
CA ALA A 247 -1.65 -21.01 10.13
C ALA A 247 -1.40 -21.45 11.59
N PRO A 248 -0.24 -21.12 12.20
CA PRO A 248 0.89 -20.39 11.61
C PRO A 248 1.73 -21.25 10.66
N TYR A 249 2.30 -20.65 9.60
CA TYR A 249 3.04 -21.35 8.54
C TYR A 249 4.50 -21.62 8.90
N ASP A 250 4.76 -22.12 10.11
CA ASP A 250 6.10 -22.48 10.60
C ASP A 250 6.68 -23.75 9.94
N SER A 251 5.82 -24.56 9.35
CA SER A 251 6.16 -25.77 8.60
C SER A 251 6.37 -25.48 7.11
N VAL A 252 7.47 -26.00 6.55
CA VAL A 252 7.74 -25.94 5.11
C VAL A 252 6.73 -26.82 4.38
N LEU A 253 5.89 -26.22 3.53
CA LEU A 253 4.98 -26.98 2.66
C LEU A 253 5.77 -27.83 1.66
N ASP A 254 5.31 -29.06 1.46
CA ASP A 254 5.88 -29.97 0.46
C ASP A 254 5.70 -29.39 -0.96
N PRO A 255 6.69 -29.51 -1.87
CA PRO A 255 6.54 -29.14 -3.27
C PRO A 255 5.27 -29.65 -3.95
N VAL A 256 4.77 -30.84 -3.60
CA VAL A 256 3.52 -31.41 -4.14
C VAL A 256 2.30 -30.58 -3.72
N ASP A 257 2.27 -30.13 -2.47
CA ASP A 257 1.17 -29.33 -1.93
C ASP A 257 1.18 -27.91 -2.52
N ILE A 258 2.37 -27.31 -2.65
CA ILE A 258 2.55 -26.03 -3.35
C ILE A 258 2.09 -26.14 -4.80
N ALA A 259 2.45 -27.23 -5.50
CA ALA A 259 2.03 -27.46 -6.88
C ALA A 259 0.51 -27.61 -7.03
N ARG A 260 -0.18 -28.22 -6.05
CA ARG A 260 -1.65 -28.30 -6.04
C ARG A 260 -2.29 -26.91 -5.92
N ILE A 261 -1.76 -26.05 -5.05
CA ILE A 261 -2.19 -24.65 -4.94
C ILE A 261 -1.96 -23.93 -6.27
N ALA A 262 -0.75 -24.06 -6.82
CA ALA A 262 -0.32 -23.43 -8.06
C ALA A 262 -1.24 -23.78 -9.25
N VAL A 263 -1.63 -25.05 -9.37
CA VAL A 263 -2.57 -25.49 -10.41
C VAL A 263 -3.99 -24.97 -10.15
N ALA A 264 -4.44 -24.95 -8.89
CA ALA A 264 -5.78 -24.47 -8.53
C ALA A 264 -5.96 -22.97 -8.84
N ILE A 265 -4.99 -22.13 -8.52
CA ILE A 265 -5.08 -20.67 -8.74
C ILE A 265 -5.01 -20.26 -10.22
N ARG A 266 -4.67 -21.18 -11.14
CA ARG A 266 -4.79 -20.94 -12.59
C ARG A 266 -6.25 -20.88 -13.05
N VAL A 267 -7.16 -21.50 -12.30
CA VAL A 267 -8.59 -21.48 -12.61
C VAL A 267 -9.16 -20.17 -12.11
N VAL A 268 -9.56 -19.29 -13.05
CA VAL A 268 -10.08 -17.94 -12.76
C VAL A 268 -11.16 -17.96 -11.68
N GLN A 269 -12.12 -18.89 -11.76
CA GLN A 269 -13.18 -19.02 -10.76
C GLN A 269 -12.67 -19.32 -9.35
N VAL A 270 -11.63 -20.16 -9.23
CA VAL A 270 -11.01 -20.52 -7.94
C VAL A 270 -10.19 -19.35 -7.43
N ARG A 271 -9.38 -18.73 -8.30
CA ARG A 271 -8.60 -17.53 -7.99
C ARG A 271 -9.48 -16.41 -7.45
N ASP A 272 -10.57 -16.11 -8.16
CA ASP A 272 -11.46 -14.99 -7.80
C ASP A 272 -12.26 -15.30 -6.53
N ALA A 273 -12.57 -16.57 -6.26
CA ALA A 273 -13.15 -16.99 -4.97
C ALA A 273 -12.22 -16.69 -3.78
N LEU A 274 -10.90 -16.82 -3.97
CA LEU A 274 -9.92 -16.56 -2.91
C LEU A 274 -9.79 -15.07 -2.56
N LEU A 275 -10.26 -14.15 -3.41
CA LEU A 275 -10.28 -12.72 -3.10
C LEU A 275 -11.18 -12.41 -1.90
N ALA A 276 -12.26 -13.18 -1.69
CA ALA A 276 -13.15 -12.96 -0.55
C ALA A 276 -12.49 -13.25 0.81
N LEU A 277 -11.37 -14.00 0.84
CA LEU A 277 -10.64 -14.30 2.07
C LEU A 277 -10.00 -13.06 2.70
N THR A 278 -9.80 -11.98 1.92
CA THR A 278 -9.23 -10.73 2.42
C THR A 278 -10.19 -9.92 3.29
N LEU A 279 -11.47 -10.32 3.32
CA LEU A 279 -12.54 -9.68 4.10
C LEU A 279 -12.78 -10.35 5.46
N GLY A 280 -12.20 -11.52 5.71
CA GLY A 280 -12.41 -12.28 6.93
C GLY A 280 -11.49 -11.85 8.07
N ASP A 281 -11.79 -12.31 9.29
CA ASP A 281 -10.98 -12.06 10.48
C ASP A 281 -9.53 -12.57 10.32
N ASP A 282 -9.33 -13.62 9.52
CA ASP A 282 -8.03 -14.24 9.23
C ASP A 282 -7.26 -13.58 8.07
N ALA A 283 -7.67 -12.38 7.60
CA ALA A 283 -7.07 -11.74 6.43
C ALA A 283 -5.54 -11.52 6.54
N GLY A 284 -5.02 -11.35 7.77
CA GLY A 284 -3.57 -11.28 8.01
C GLY A 284 -2.85 -12.58 7.65
N PHE A 285 -3.40 -13.73 8.05
CA PHE A 285 -2.83 -15.04 7.68
C PHE A 285 -2.91 -15.30 6.18
N VAL A 286 -3.98 -14.83 5.52
CA VAL A 286 -4.12 -14.92 4.06
C VAL A 286 -3.00 -14.15 3.35
N GLU A 287 -2.68 -12.95 3.83
CA GLU A 287 -1.58 -12.14 3.32
C GLU A 287 -0.23 -12.85 3.50
N GLU A 288 0.06 -13.35 4.71
CA GLU A 288 1.28 -14.12 5.01
C GLU A 288 1.42 -15.37 4.13
N PHE A 289 0.31 -16.07 3.89
CA PHE A 289 0.27 -17.23 3.01
C PHE A 289 0.68 -16.87 1.58
N TRP A 290 0.12 -15.81 1.01
CA TRP A 290 0.47 -15.39 -0.35
C TRP A 290 1.90 -14.85 -0.44
N ALA A 291 2.38 -14.15 0.59
CA ALA A 291 3.77 -13.73 0.71
C ALA A 291 4.72 -14.94 0.66
N MET A 292 4.45 -15.98 1.45
CA MET A 292 5.25 -17.22 1.46
C MET A 292 5.18 -17.98 0.14
N ILE A 293 3.98 -18.23 -0.39
CA ILE A 293 3.77 -19.02 -1.60
C ILE A 293 4.38 -18.36 -2.84
N SER A 294 4.29 -17.03 -2.96
CA SER A 294 4.85 -16.30 -4.11
C SER A 294 6.36 -16.52 -4.31
N ARG A 295 7.10 -16.78 -3.23
CA ARG A 295 8.57 -17.00 -3.25
C ARG A 295 8.97 -18.31 -3.92
N VAL A 296 8.12 -19.33 -3.86
CA VAL A 296 8.45 -20.71 -4.24
C VAL A 296 7.76 -21.14 -5.54
N LEU A 297 6.96 -20.28 -6.14
CA LEU A 297 6.28 -20.54 -7.41
C LEU A 297 7.14 -20.15 -8.63
N PRO A 298 7.04 -20.90 -9.75
CA PRO A 298 7.62 -20.47 -11.02
C PRO A 298 6.89 -19.23 -11.58
N LYS A 299 7.52 -18.53 -12.53
CA LYS A 299 7.13 -17.19 -13.00
C LYS A 299 5.62 -17.01 -13.22
N ARG A 300 4.98 -17.89 -13.99
CA ARG A 300 3.56 -17.79 -14.33
C ARG A 300 2.66 -17.81 -13.09
N GLU A 301 2.88 -18.76 -12.18
CA GLU A 301 2.04 -18.90 -10.98
C GLU A 301 2.42 -17.87 -9.92
N ARG A 302 3.69 -17.44 -9.89
CA ARG A 302 4.16 -16.33 -9.05
C ARG A 302 3.41 -15.05 -9.38
N ALA A 303 3.17 -14.74 -10.65
CA ALA A 303 2.38 -13.56 -11.03
C ALA A 303 0.97 -13.60 -10.43
N ILE A 304 0.32 -14.77 -10.43
CA ILE A 304 -1.01 -14.97 -9.83
C ILE A 304 -0.96 -14.75 -8.31
N ALA A 305 -0.05 -15.43 -7.61
CA ALA A 305 0.06 -15.36 -6.16
C ALA A 305 0.47 -13.97 -5.67
N ALA A 306 1.41 -13.31 -6.34
CA ALA A 306 1.81 -11.93 -6.02
C ALA A 306 0.66 -10.94 -6.25
N THR A 307 -0.21 -11.18 -7.23
CA THR A 307 -1.43 -10.36 -7.40
C THR A 307 -2.45 -10.58 -6.29
N LEU A 308 -2.62 -11.81 -5.81
CA LEU A 308 -3.49 -12.12 -4.66
C LEU A 308 -2.95 -11.49 -3.37
N LEU A 309 -1.62 -11.50 -3.17
CA LEU A 309 -0.97 -10.77 -2.10
C LEU A 309 -1.24 -9.27 -2.22
N ALA A 310 -1.05 -8.68 -3.40
CA ALA A 310 -1.26 -7.26 -3.62
C ALA A 310 -2.67 -6.83 -3.26
N PHE A 311 -3.65 -7.63 -3.66
CA PHE A 311 -5.06 -7.40 -3.34
C PHE A 311 -5.32 -7.51 -1.83
N SER A 312 -4.74 -8.51 -1.16
CA SER A 312 -4.86 -8.71 0.29
C SER A 312 -4.29 -7.52 1.07
N ALA A 313 -3.05 -7.14 0.75
CA ALA A 313 -2.36 -6.01 1.36
C ALA A 313 -3.13 -4.70 1.12
N TYR A 314 -3.67 -4.49 -0.09
CA TYR A 314 -4.38 -3.26 -0.41
C TYR A 314 -5.70 -3.10 0.35
N VAL A 315 -6.53 -4.15 0.42
CA VAL A 315 -7.79 -4.12 1.20
C VAL A 315 -7.53 -3.89 2.68
N ARG A 316 -6.40 -4.41 3.18
CA ARG A 316 -5.90 -4.19 4.53
C ARG A 316 -5.21 -2.83 4.73
N GLY A 317 -5.04 -2.04 3.67
CA GLY A 317 -4.37 -0.74 3.66
C GLY A 317 -2.87 -0.75 3.92
N ASP A 318 -2.21 -1.88 3.66
CA ASP A 318 -0.77 -1.96 3.42
C ASP A 318 -0.48 -1.67 1.93
N GLY A 319 -0.71 -0.42 1.53
CA GLY A 319 -0.39 0.07 0.19
C GLY A 319 1.08 -0.17 -0.24
N PRO A 320 2.07 -0.01 0.65
CA PRO A 320 3.47 -0.34 0.37
C PRO A 320 3.68 -1.79 -0.08
N MET A 321 3.19 -2.76 0.70
CA MET A 321 3.27 -4.18 0.32
C MET A 321 2.46 -4.43 -0.96
N ALA A 322 1.29 -3.81 -1.11
CA ALA A 322 0.49 -3.95 -2.31
C ALA A 322 1.25 -3.54 -3.59
N ARG A 323 1.94 -2.39 -3.56
CA ARG A 323 2.74 -1.91 -4.70
C ARG A 323 3.91 -2.85 -5.00
N ILE A 324 4.66 -3.28 -3.99
CA ILE A 324 5.77 -4.23 -4.18
C ILE A 324 5.26 -5.56 -4.77
N ALA A 325 4.11 -6.04 -4.31
CA ALA A 325 3.51 -7.26 -4.83
C ALA A 325 3.01 -7.11 -6.28
N ILE A 326 2.49 -5.95 -6.69
CA ILE A 326 2.18 -5.63 -8.09
C ILE A 326 3.46 -5.63 -8.94
N ASP A 327 4.50 -4.93 -8.49
CA ASP A 327 5.79 -4.87 -9.19
C ASP A 327 6.34 -6.29 -9.40
N ALA A 328 6.33 -7.13 -8.35
CA ALA A 328 6.77 -8.52 -8.41
C ALA A 328 5.90 -9.40 -9.33
N ALA A 329 4.59 -9.12 -9.44
CA ALA A 329 3.70 -9.82 -10.36
C ALA A 329 4.01 -9.48 -11.82
N LEU A 330 4.22 -8.19 -12.13
CA LEU A 330 4.51 -7.71 -13.47
C LEU A 330 5.94 -8.03 -13.91
N GLU A 331 6.90 -8.13 -12.99
CA GLU A 331 8.24 -8.66 -13.29
C GLU A 331 8.19 -10.15 -13.65
N ALA A 332 7.29 -10.91 -13.03
CA ALA A 332 7.11 -12.33 -13.31
C ALA A 332 6.35 -12.58 -14.63
N ASP A 333 5.33 -11.76 -14.93
CA ASP A 333 4.56 -11.75 -16.18
C ASP A 333 4.00 -10.33 -16.46
N GLU A 334 4.65 -9.60 -17.36
CA GLU A 334 4.33 -8.21 -17.74
C GLU A 334 2.90 -8.04 -18.31
N ASN A 335 2.31 -9.14 -18.77
CA ASN A 335 1.00 -9.18 -19.43
C ASN A 335 -0.09 -9.78 -18.52
N TYR A 336 0.20 -10.09 -17.25
CA TYR A 336 -0.79 -10.67 -16.35
C TYR A 336 -1.94 -9.69 -16.09
N SER A 337 -3.11 -10.02 -16.64
CA SER A 337 -4.23 -9.08 -16.80
C SER A 337 -4.74 -8.50 -15.48
N LEU A 338 -4.83 -9.31 -14.42
CA LEU A 338 -5.32 -8.86 -13.12
C LEU A 338 -4.32 -7.93 -12.43
N ALA A 339 -3.00 -8.19 -12.53
CA ALA A 339 -1.98 -7.29 -12.01
C ALA A 339 -2.03 -5.92 -12.71
N ARG A 340 -2.13 -5.90 -14.04
CA ARG A 340 -2.26 -4.64 -14.82
C ARG A 340 -3.55 -3.89 -14.49
N LEU A 341 -4.64 -4.61 -14.23
CA LEU A 341 -5.90 -3.98 -13.83
C LEU A 341 -5.77 -3.33 -12.45
N LEU A 342 -5.20 -4.06 -11.49
CA LEU A 342 -4.98 -3.54 -10.15
C LEU A 342 -4.02 -2.34 -10.18
N ASP A 343 -2.89 -2.45 -10.89
CA ASP A 343 -1.91 -1.38 -11.05
C ASP A 343 -2.52 -0.08 -11.61
N ARG A 344 -3.32 -0.19 -12.68
CA ARG A 344 -4.03 0.96 -13.25
C ARG A 344 -5.07 1.53 -12.29
N SER A 345 -5.79 0.67 -11.57
CA SER A 345 -6.82 1.11 -10.62
C SER A 345 -6.19 1.90 -9.47
N LEU A 346 -5.10 1.38 -8.89
CA LEU A 346 -4.37 2.05 -7.82
C LEU A 346 -3.71 3.35 -8.31
N SER A 347 -3.14 3.34 -9.51
CA SER A 347 -2.55 4.54 -10.12
C SER A 347 -3.59 5.60 -10.50
N ALA A 348 -4.87 5.20 -10.62
CA ALA A 348 -6.01 6.08 -10.83
C ALA A 348 -6.71 6.49 -9.52
N GLY A 349 -6.14 6.16 -8.35
CA GLY A 349 -6.69 6.57 -7.05
C GLY A 349 -7.83 5.72 -6.52
N ALA A 350 -8.10 4.54 -7.10
CA ALA A 350 -9.13 3.64 -6.59
C ALA A 350 -8.88 3.31 -5.11
N GLY A 351 -9.76 3.77 -4.22
CA GLY A 351 -9.64 3.53 -2.78
C GLY A 351 -9.87 2.07 -2.37
N PRO A 352 -9.49 1.69 -1.14
CA PRO A 352 -9.68 0.33 -0.60
C PRO A 352 -11.12 -0.17 -0.70
N GLU A 353 -12.11 0.71 -0.63
CA GLU A 353 -13.54 0.40 -0.68
C GLU A 353 -13.95 -0.20 -2.01
N LEU A 354 -13.49 0.39 -3.13
CA LEU A 354 -13.77 -0.12 -4.47
C LEU A 354 -13.15 -1.51 -4.66
N VAL A 355 -11.96 -1.73 -4.11
CA VAL A 355 -11.30 -3.04 -4.13
C VAL A 355 -12.02 -4.03 -3.21
N ARG A 356 -12.59 -3.56 -2.09
CA ARG A 356 -13.43 -4.36 -1.18
C ARG A 356 -14.70 -4.87 -1.87
N GLU A 357 -15.34 -4.04 -2.69
CA GLU A 357 -16.50 -4.46 -3.51
C GLU A 357 -16.11 -5.58 -4.49
N VAL A 358 -14.92 -5.50 -5.09
CA VAL A 358 -14.39 -6.59 -5.94
C VAL A 358 -14.17 -7.85 -5.11
N ALA A 359 -13.66 -7.73 -3.88
CA ALA A 359 -13.45 -8.85 -2.97
C ALA A 359 -14.76 -9.57 -2.63
N GLU A 360 -15.85 -8.82 -2.42
CA GLU A 360 -17.19 -9.35 -2.13
C GLU A 360 -17.72 -10.23 -3.27
N SER A 361 -17.37 -9.92 -4.52
CA SER A 361 -17.72 -10.77 -5.68
C SER A 361 -17.16 -12.20 -5.57
N GLY A 362 -16.06 -12.37 -4.82
CA GLY A 362 -15.42 -13.65 -4.55
C GLY A 362 -16.34 -14.66 -3.84
N PHE A 363 -17.30 -14.20 -3.02
CA PHE A 363 -18.32 -15.08 -2.43
C PHE A 363 -19.19 -15.74 -3.50
N GLY A 364 -19.56 -14.98 -4.54
CA GLY A 364 -20.25 -15.52 -5.71
C GLY A 364 -19.42 -16.55 -6.45
N CYS A 365 -18.12 -16.30 -6.57
CA CYS A 365 -17.20 -17.23 -7.20
C CYS A 365 -17.07 -18.54 -6.43
N ALA A 366 -16.98 -18.48 -5.10
CA ALA A 366 -16.96 -19.65 -4.24
C ALA A 366 -18.23 -20.51 -4.39
N ARG A 367 -19.41 -19.87 -4.40
CA ARG A 367 -20.69 -20.57 -4.60
C ARG A 367 -20.76 -21.28 -5.95
N ALA A 368 -20.24 -20.66 -7.02
CA ALA A 368 -20.15 -21.30 -8.34
C ALA A 368 -19.18 -22.50 -8.37
N CYS A 369 -18.22 -22.55 -7.44
CA CYS A 369 -17.38 -23.72 -7.16
C CYS A 369 -18.05 -24.73 -6.20
N GLY A 370 -19.27 -24.48 -5.72
CA GLY A 370 -19.96 -25.35 -4.76
C GLY A 370 -19.43 -25.24 -3.33
N VAL A 371 -18.64 -24.22 -3.01
CA VAL A 371 -18.06 -23.98 -1.68
C VAL A 371 -18.69 -22.75 -1.04
N ARG A 372 -18.95 -22.79 0.26
CA ARG A 372 -19.38 -21.61 1.03
C ARG A 372 -18.26 -21.14 1.93
N LEU A 373 -17.85 -19.89 1.77
CA LEU A 373 -16.83 -19.27 2.60
C LEU A 373 -17.46 -18.65 3.86
N PRO A 374 -16.74 -18.63 4.99
CA PRO A 374 -17.15 -17.86 6.16
C PRO A 374 -17.40 -16.38 5.80
N GLY A 375 -18.43 -15.77 6.39
CA GLY A 375 -18.75 -14.35 6.14
C GLY A 375 -19.57 -14.05 4.88
N ASP A 376 -20.03 -15.05 4.12
CA ASP A 376 -20.88 -14.83 2.93
C ASP A 376 -22.23 -14.17 3.31
N PRO A 377 -22.47 -12.89 2.92
CA PRO A 377 -23.65 -12.13 3.34
C PRO A 377 -24.95 -12.62 2.70
N PHE A 378 -24.87 -13.41 1.63
CA PHE A 378 -26.03 -13.93 0.91
C PHE A 378 -26.36 -15.39 1.28
N GLY A 379 -25.65 -15.97 2.25
CA GLY A 379 -25.96 -17.28 2.79
C GLY A 379 -27.10 -17.21 3.81
N ARG A 380 -28.32 -17.62 3.44
CA ARG A 380 -29.30 -18.00 4.47
C ARG A 380 -28.70 -19.16 5.28
N ARG A 381 -28.66 -18.97 6.61
CA ARG A 381 -28.26 -19.97 7.61
C ARG A 381 -29.03 -21.27 7.42
#